data_AF-A0A9D6DJC6-F1
#
_entry.id   AF-A0A9D6DJC6-F1
#
_cell.length_a   1.000
_cell.length_b   1.000
_cell.length_c   1.000
_cell.angle_alpha   90.00
_cell.angle_beta   90.00
_cell.angle_gamma   90.00
#
_symmetry.space_group_name_H-M   'P 1'
#
loop_
_entity.id
_entity.type
_entity.pdbx_description
1 polymer ?
#
loop_
_entity_poly.entity_id
_entity_poly.type
_entity_poly.pdbx_seq_one_letter_code
_entity_poly.pdbx_strand_id
1 'polypeptide(L)'
;MEYNVKKARSRWGTMARDYDLGIDFHRLRQERFQRAQAAVKAAGLGAVLCFDMDNIRYITSTTIGEAFRDFLDHYCICPREGKPYLFDPAVPAKRIASPWMEDRMAAPITTLKGALPPETKLPQEFARQIKRALTDYGVAKEPLGLDICEIPML
;
A
#
# COMPACT_ATOMS: atom_id res chain seq x y z
N MET A 1 -34.40 -32.86 -7.22
CA MET A 1 -33.08 -33.45 -6.89
C MET A 1 -32.67 -32.89 -5.54
N GLU A 2 -32.82 -33.67 -4.46
CA GLU A 2 -32.40 -33.24 -3.13
C GLU A 2 -30.95 -33.63 -2.90
N TYR A 3 -30.12 -32.66 -2.54
CA TYR A 3 -28.71 -32.92 -2.26
C TYR A 3 -28.57 -33.51 -0.85
N ASN A 4 -27.99 -34.71 -0.74
CA ASN A 4 -27.74 -35.43 0.53
C ASN A 4 -26.75 -34.74 1.50
N VAL A 5 -26.26 -33.54 1.17
CA VAL A 5 -25.34 -32.76 1.99
C VAL A 5 -25.79 -31.30 2.04
N LYS A 6 -26.03 -30.79 3.26
CA LYS A 6 -26.48 -29.40 3.53
C LYS A 6 -25.45 -28.32 3.17
N LYS A 7 -24.19 -28.69 2.93
CA LYS A 7 -23.10 -27.74 2.67
C LYS A 7 -22.36 -28.13 1.40
N ALA A 8 -22.07 -27.14 0.56
CA ALA A 8 -21.23 -27.31 -0.61
C ALA A 8 -19.84 -27.85 -0.19
N ARG A 9 -19.41 -28.95 -0.82
CA ARG A 9 -18.06 -29.51 -0.62
C ARG A 9 -16.99 -28.79 -1.44
N SER A 10 -17.41 -28.03 -2.45
CA SER A 10 -16.54 -27.11 -3.19
C SER A 10 -16.30 -25.86 -2.32
N ARG A 11 -15.05 -25.65 -1.90
CA ARG A 11 -14.60 -24.34 -1.44
C ARG A 11 -14.32 -23.51 -2.69
N TRP A 12 -14.66 -22.22 -2.67
CA TRP A 12 -14.28 -21.26 -3.72
C TRP A 12 -12.80 -21.48 -4.07
N GLY A 13 -12.52 -22.09 -5.24
CA GLY A 13 -11.15 -22.42 -5.65
C GLY A 13 -10.26 -21.16 -5.65
N THR A 14 -8.94 -21.34 -5.64
CA THR A 14 -7.97 -20.23 -5.61
C THR A 14 -7.94 -19.38 -6.88
N MET A 15 -8.57 -19.86 -7.96
CA MET A 15 -8.59 -19.23 -9.27
C MET A 15 -9.88 -18.44 -9.48
N ALA A 16 -9.75 -17.22 -10.01
CA ALA A 16 -10.86 -16.50 -10.60
C ALA A 16 -11.36 -17.26 -11.83
N ARG A 17 -12.66 -17.51 -11.90
CA ARG A 17 -13.34 -18.26 -12.95
C ARG A 17 -14.62 -17.52 -13.34
N ASP A 18 -15.04 -17.67 -14.57
CA ASP A 18 -16.24 -17.05 -15.13
C ASP A 18 -17.55 -17.77 -14.75
N TYR A 19 -17.47 -19.04 -14.36
CA TYR A 19 -18.63 -19.87 -14.01
C TYR A 19 -18.84 -20.10 -12.50
N ASP A 20 -17.96 -19.60 -11.63
CA ASP A 20 -18.06 -19.69 -10.17
C ASP A 20 -17.67 -18.34 -9.54
N LEU A 21 -18.44 -17.84 -8.55
CA LEU A 21 -18.22 -16.52 -7.94
C LEU A 21 -16.79 -16.30 -7.43
N GLY A 22 -16.13 -17.34 -6.89
CA GLY A 22 -14.72 -17.29 -6.52
C GLY A 22 -14.37 -16.17 -5.54
N ILE A 23 -13.18 -15.59 -5.71
CA ILE A 23 -12.74 -14.37 -4.99
C ILE A 23 -13.02 -13.15 -5.85
N ASP A 24 -13.92 -12.28 -5.39
CA ASP A 24 -14.05 -10.93 -5.96
C ASP A 24 -12.90 -10.05 -5.47
N PHE A 25 -11.85 -9.97 -6.29
CA PHE A 25 -10.69 -9.15 -5.98
C PHE A 25 -11.01 -7.65 -5.99
N HIS A 26 -11.96 -7.18 -6.80
CA HIS A 26 -12.32 -5.76 -6.81
C HIS A 26 -12.90 -5.35 -5.46
N ARG A 27 -13.91 -6.10 -4.98
CA ARG A 27 -14.51 -5.91 -3.65
C ARG A 27 -13.46 -6.02 -2.55
N LEU A 28 -12.60 -7.06 -2.60
CA LEU A 28 -11.56 -7.27 -1.59
C LEU A 28 -10.60 -6.08 -1.48
N ARG A 29 -10.16 -5.51 -2.60
CA ARG A 29 -9.27 -4.33 -2.62
C ARG A 29 -9.95 -3.12 -1.97
N GLN A 30 -11.21 -2.86 -2.34
CA GLN A 30 -11.97 -1.73 -1.81
C GLN A 30 -12.21 -1.86 -0.30
N GLU A 31 -12.71 -3.01 0.16
CA GLU A 31 -13.03 -3.23 1.57
C GLU A 31 -11.78 -3.16 2.45
N ARG A 32 -10.64 -3.69 2.00
CA ARG A 32 -9.38 -3.60 2.76
C ARG A 32 -8.94 -2.15 2.95
N PHE A 33 -8.92 -1.39 1.87
CA PHE A 33 -8.56 0.02 1.92
C PHE A 33 -9.52 0.83 2.79
N GLN A 34 -10.83 0.63 2.66
CA GLN A 34 -11.83 1.31 3.49
C GLN A 34 -11.62 1.04 4.99
N ARG A 35 -11.31 -0.20 5.37
CA ARG A 35 -10.99 -0.54 6.77
C ARG A 35 -9.70 0.15 7.26
N ALA A 36 -8.65 0.18 6.43
CA ALA A 36 -7.42 0.90 6.78
C ALA A 36 -7.70 2.39 6.98
N GLN A 37 -8.37 3.03 6.01
CA GLN A 37 -8.71 4.45 6.07
C GLN A 37 -9.63 4.78 7.26
N ALA A 38 -10.58 3.90 7.60
CA ALA A 38 -11.41 4.04 8.80
C ALA A 38 -10.56 4.01 10.09
N ALA A 39 -9.54 3.15 10.15
CA ALA A 39 -8.60 3.12 11.28
C ALA A 39 -7.76 4.41 11.37
N VAL A 40 -7.29 4.96 10.24
CA VAL A 40 -6.61 6.27 10.19
C VAL A 40 -7.52 7.38 10.75
N LYS A 41 -8.80 7.41 10.32
CA LYS A 41 -9.80 8.35 10.83
C LYS A 41 -9.98 8.23 12.34
N ALA A 42 -10.22 7.01 12.82
CA ALA A 42 -10.47 6.72 14.22
C ALA A 42 -9.28 7.05 15.12
N ALA A 43 -8.05 6.89 14.62
CA ALA A 43 -6.83 7.21 15.35
C ALA A 43 -6.51 8.72 15.41
N GLY A 44 -7.31 9.59 14.78
CA GLY A 44 -7.03 11.03 14.80
C GLY A 44 -5.94 11.47 13.81
N LEU A 45 -5.46 10.59 12.93
CA LEU A 45 -4.32 10.84 12.04
C LEU A 45 -4.77 11.47 10.71
N GLY A 46 -3.90 12.29 10.11
CA GLY A 46 -4.08 12.81 8.75
C GLY A 46 -3.76 11.77 7.69
N ALA A 47 -2.75 10.94 7.94
CA ALA A 47 -2.38 9.80 7.11
C ALA A 47 -1.54 8.81 7.91
N VAL A 48 -1.35 7.62 7.35
CA VAL A 48 -0.30 6.67 7.76
C VAL A 48 0.62 6.43 6.57
N LEU A 49 1.93 6.55 6.79
CA LEU A 49 2.97 6.13 5.86
C LEU A 49 3.46 4.74 6.28
N CYS A 50 3.32 3.78 5.38
CA CYS A 50 3.62 2.38 5.62
C CYS A 50 4.81 1.91 4.78
N PHE A 51 5.78 1.29 5.44
CA PHE A 51 6.90 0.59 4.80
C PHE A 51 6.81 -0.93 4.93
N ASP A 52 5.99 -1.44 5.86
CA ASP A 52 5.78 -2.88 5.98
C ASP A 52 5.06 -3.42 4.74
N MET A 53 5.62 -4.47 4.11
CA MET A 53 5.08 -5.01 2.86
C MET A 53 3.66 -5.57 2.99
N ASP A 54 3.30 -6.10 4.16
CA ASP A 54 1.97 -6.64 4.38
C ASP A 54 0.96 -5.51 4.55
N ASN A 55 1.33 -4.41 5.21
CA ASN A 55 0.51 -3.20 5.25
C ASN A 55 0.34 -2.59 3.86
N ILE A 56 1.42 -2.49 3.08
CA ILE A 56 1.34 -1.93 1.73
C ILE A 56 0.44 -2.81 0.86
N ARG A 57 0.66 -4.14 0.85
CA ARG A 57 -0.22 -5.06 0.13
C ARG A 57 -1.66 -5.02 0.62
N TYR A 58 -1.87 -4.80 1.90
CA TYR A 58 -3.21 -4.66 2.44
C TYR A 58 -3.91 -3.38 1.94
N ILE A 59 -3.21 -2.24 1.92
CA ILE A 59 -3.72 -0.92 1.54
C ILE A 59 -3.88 -0.77 0.01
N THR A 60 -2.86 -1.16 -0.75
CA THR A 60 -2.78 -0.92 -2.21
C THR A 60 -3.09 -2.16 -3.03
N SER A 61 -3.05 -3.35 -2.42
CA SER A 61 -3.10 -4.64 -3.12
C SER A 61 -2.01 -4.84 -4.16
N THR A 62 -0.89 -4.14 -4.00
CA THR A 62 0.34 -4.33 -4.77
C THR A 62 1.42 -4.98 -3.92
N THR A 63 2.39 -5.64 -4.56
CA THR A 63 3.60 -6.15 -3.93
C THR A 63 4.68 -6.27 -5.00
N ILE A 64 5.95 -6.07 -4.66
CA ILE A 64 7.07 -6.21 -5.59
C ILE A 64 7.76 -7.58 -5.52
N GLY A 65 7.53 -8.34 -4.44
CA GLY A 65 8.08 -9.67 -4.22
C GLY A 65 8.82 -9.79 -2.89
N GLU A 66 8.85 -10.98 -2.33
CA GLU A 66 9.33 -11.22 -0.95
C GLU A 66 10.82 -10.89 -0.77
N ALA A 67 11.63 -11.02 -1.82
CA ALA A 67 13.04 -10.68 -1.79
C ALA A 67 13.31 -9.20 -1.42
N PHE A 68 12.33 -8.31 -1.60
CA PHE A 68 12.46 -6.88 -1.32
C PHE A 68 12.05 -6.47 0.10
N ARG A 69 11.52 -7.39 0.92
CA ARG A 69 10.95 -7.08 2.24
C ARG A 69 11.92 -6.33 3.14
N ASP A 70 13.19 -6.67 3.06
CA ASP A 70 14.20 -6.12 3.95
C ASP A 70 14.93 -4.88 3.42
N PHE A 71 14.49 -4.29 2.30
CA PHE A 71 15.15 -3.10 1.74
C PHE A 71 14.44 -1.78 2.10
N LEU A 72 13.17 -1.84 2.53
CA LEU A 72 12.31 -0.64 2.70
C LEU A 72 12.38 0.29 1.47
N ASP A 73 12.42 -0.33 0.29
CA ASP A 73 12.49 0.32 -1.02
C ASP A 73 11.11 0.49 -1.66
N HIS A 74 10.05 0.23 -0.90
CA HIS A 74 8.68 0.39 -1.32
C HIS A 74 7.84 0.80 -0.12
N TYR A 75 6.99 1.80 -0.31
CA TYR A 75 6.14 2.36 0.74
C TYR A 75 4.84 2.91 0.17
N CYS A 76 3.85 3.11 1.03
CA CYS A 76 2.59 3.70 0.61
C CYS A 76 2.05 4.70 1.65
N ILE A 77 1.19 5.60 1.20
CA ILE A 77 0.45 6.52 2.07
C ILE A 77 -1.01 6.09 2.05
N CYS A 78 -1.56 5.82 3.24
CA CYS A 78 -2.99 5.69 3.48
C CYS A 78 -3.51 7.03 4.05
N PRO A 79 -4.11 7.90 3.23
CA PRO A 79 -4.63 9.18 3.71
C PRO A 79 -5.96 8.99 4.44
N ARG A 80 -6.27 9.92 5.34
CA ARG A 80 -7.57 9.99 6.02
C ARG A 80 -8.73 10.09 5.03
N GLU A 81 -8.57 10.86 3.96
CA GLU A 81 -9.55 10.99 2.87
C GLU A 81 -8.87 10.76 1.51
N GLY A 82 -9.63 10.32 0.52
CA GLY A 82 -9.11 10.04 -0.82
C GLY A 82 -8.63 8.60 -0.99
N LYS A 83 -7.77 8.37 -1.99
CA LYS A 83 -7.26 7.04 -2.38
C LYS A 83 -5.80 6.88 -1.94
N PRO A 84 -5.24 5.66 -1.81
CA PRO A 84 -3.85 5.51 -1.36
C PRO A 84 -2.84 5.95 -2.42
N TYR A 85 -1.62 6.32 -2.00
CA TYR A 85 -0.49 6.59 -2.88
C TYR A 85 0.58 5.51 -2.71
N LEU A 86 1.18 5.05 -3.80
CA LEU A 86 2.23 4.02 -3.78
C LEU A 86 3.58 4.58 -4.27
N PHE A 87 4.64 4.19 -3.61
CA PHE A 87 6.01 4.42 -4.03
C PHE A 87 6.68 3.06 -4.25
N ASP A 88 6.96 2.72 -5.50
CA ASP A 88 7.35 1.36 -5.91
C ASP A 88 8.40 1.46 -7.04
N PRO A 89 9.52 0.74 -6.99
CA PRO A 89 10.59 0.91 -7.98
C PRO A 89 10.21 0.34 -9.36
N ALA A 90 9.11 -0.41 -9.47
CA ALA A 90 8.58 -0.98 -10.70
C ALA A 90 7.32 -0.25 -11.22
N VAL A 91 7.17 1.07 -10.99
CA VAL A 91 6.01 1.87 -11.44
C VAL A 91 5.58 1.58 -12.89
N PRO A 92 6.47 1.50 -13.91
CA PRO A 92 6.05 1.24 -15.28
C PRO A 92 5.29 -0.08 -15.44
N ALA A 93 5.78 -1.15 -14.80
CA ALA A 93 5.10 -2.45 -14.80
C ALA A 93 3.80 -2.41 -13.99
N LYS A 94 3.78 -1.68 -12.86
CA LYS A 94 2.59 -1.52 -12.01
C LYS A 94 1.46 -0.76 -12.68
N ARG A 95 1.75 0.20 -13.56
CA ARG A 95 0.72 0.90 -14.35
C ARG A 95 -0.10 -0.05 -15.21
N ILE A 96 0.51 -1.14 -15.69
CA ILE A 96 -0.16 -2.18 -16.46
C ILE A 96 -0.83 -3.20 -15.54
N ALA A 97 -0.08 -3.72 -14.56
CA ALA A 97 -0.52 -4.84 -13.71
C ALA A 97 -1.49 -4.44 -12.58
N SER A 98 -1.48 -3.18 -12.16
CA SER A 98 -2.25 -2.64 -11.03
C SER A 98 -3.05 -1.39 -11.46
N PRO A 99 -3.95 -1.49 -12.45
CA PRO A 99 -4.65 -0.33 -13.03
C PRO A 99 -5.50 0.44 -12.02
N TRP A 100 -5.93 -0.21 -10.91
CA TRP A 100 -6.66 0.43 -9.83
C TRP A 100 -5.84 1.46 -9.03
N MET A 101 -4.53 1.56 -9.26
CA MET A 101 -3.69 2.62 -8.68
C MET A 101 -3.64 3.88 -9.54
N GLU A 102 -4.10 3.84 -10.79
CA GLU A 102 -4.14 5.01 -11.70
C GLU A 102 -2.76 5.71 -11.75
N ASP A 103 -2.73 7.04 -11.57
CA ASP A 103 -1.50 7.84 -11.52
C ASP A 103 -0.92 8.00 -10.11
N ARG A 104 -1.50 7.35 -9.09
CA ARG A 104 -1.10 7.47 -7.67
C ARG A 104 0.12 6.61 -7.35
N MET A 105 1.13 6.71 -8.20
CA MET A 105 2.37 5.93 -8.15
C MET A 105 3.58 6.78 -8.52
N ALA A 106 4.63 6.72 -7.70
CA ALA A 106 5.92 7.36 -7.98
C ALA A 106 7.10 6.44 -7.64
N ALA A 107 8.29 6.79 -8.11
CA ALA A 107 9.50 6.09 -7.70
C ALA A 107 9.83 6.37 -6.22
N PRO A 108 10.27 5.35 -5.46
CA PRO A 108 10.66 5.50 -4.07
C PRO A 108 12.00 6.23 -3.94
N ILE A 109 12.19 6.90 -2.80
CA ILE A 109 13.43 7.54 -2.39
C ILE A 109 13.77 6.95 -1.03
N THR A 110 14.82 6.14 -0.99
CA THR A 110 15.20 5.38 0.20
C THR A 110 16.71 5.27 0.30
N THR A 111 17.22 5.05 1.51
CA THR A 111 18.62 4.72 1.78
C THR A 111 18.89 3.23 1.75
N LEU A 112 17.90 2.38 1.46
CA LEU A 112 17.99 0.93 1.45
C LEU A 112 18.48 0.39 2.80
N LYS A 113 17.79 0.73 3.89
CA LYS A 113 18.19 0.47 5.28
C LYS A 113 19.59 0.98 5.62
N GLY A 114 19.93 2.17 5.13
CA GLY A 114 21.23 2.80 5.37
C GLY A 114 22.39 2.19 4.58
N ALA A 115 22.13 1.38 3.54
CA ALA A 115 23.17 0.90 2.63
C ALA A 115 23.81 2.03 1.81
N LEU A 116 23.10 3.15 1.63
CA LEU A 116 23.59 4.31 0.90
C LEU A 116 24.23 5.35 1.83
N PRO A 117 25.36 5.97 1.40
CA PRO A 117 26.13 6.88 2.25
C PRO A 117 25.38 8.21 2.53
N PRO A 118 25.60 8.85 3.70
CA PRO A 118 24.87 10.07 4.10
C PRO A 118 25.00 11.26 3.13
N GLU A 119 26.11 11.32 2.38
CA GLU A 119 26.41 12.38 1.41
C GLU A 119 25.41 12.42 0.25
N THR A 120 24.63 11.35 0.05
CA THR A 120 23.57 11.26 -0.96
C THR A 120 22.40 12.21 -0.70
N LYS A 121 22.23 12.72 0.54
CA LYS A 121 21.12 13.61 0.94
C LYS A 121 19.72 13.05 0.64
N LEU A 122 19.61 11.72 0.53
CA LEU A 122 18.35 11.02 0.26
C LEU A 122 17.31 11.25 1.35
N PRO A 123 17.63 11.29 2.66
CA PRO A 123 16.64 11.60 3.68
C PRO A 123 15.92 12.93 3.48
N GLN A 124 16.64 13.97 3.07
CA GLN A 124 16.04 15.29 2.82
C GLN A 124 15.18 15.29 1.55
N GLU A 125 15.53 14.50 0.54
CA GLU A 125 14.70 14.33 -0.66
C GLU A 125 13.44 13.51 -0.36
N PHE A 126 13.58 12.42 0.39
CA PHE A 126 12.46 11.61 0.88
C PHE A 126 11.46 12.46 1.67
N ALA A 127 11.91 13.22 2.66
CA ALA A 127 11.05 14.11 3.44
C ALA A 127 10.32 15.14 2.55
N ARG A 128 11.00 15.67 1.52
CA ARG A 128 10.37 16.58 0.54
C ARG A 128 9.32 15.86 -0.32
N GLN A 129 9.57 14.63 -0.73
CA GLN A 129 8.62 13.82 -1.49
C GLN A 129 7.35 13.53 -0.67
N ILE A 130 7.53 13.06 0.58
CA ILE A 130 6.39 12.77 1.47
C ILE A 130 5.62 14.05 1.78
N LYS A 131 6.29 15.16 2.08
CA LYS A 131 5.63 16.44 2.33
C LYS A 131 4.79 16.91 1.16
N ARG A 132 5.26 16.75 -0.09
CA ARG A 132 4.48 17.07 -1.29
C ARG A 132 3.20 16.23 -1.36
N ALA A 133 3.33 14.92 -1.22
CA ALA A 133 2.17 14.02 -1.23
C ALA A 133 1.15 14.38 -0.13
N LEU A 134 1.60 14.66 1.09
CA LEU A 134 0.71 15.07 2.19
C LEU A 134 0.06 16.44 1.96
N THR A 135 0.74 17.34 1.23
CA THR A 135 0.18 18.64 0.83
C THR A 135 -0.94 18.44 -0.19
N ASP A 136 -0.76 17.55 -1.16
CA ASP A 136 -1.77 17.22 -2.16
C ASP A 136 -3.02 16.59 -1.52
N TYR A 137 -2.86 15.83 -0.44
CA TYR A 137 -3.96 15.32 0.37
C TYR A 137 -4.58 16.36 1.33
N GLY A 138 -3.99 17.54 1.47
CA GLY A 138 -4.46 18.58 2.40
C GLY A 138 -4.20 18.29 3.88
N VAL A 139 -3.31 17.33 4.19
CA VAL A 139 -3.04 16.84 5.56
C VAL A 139 -1.60 17.10 6.01
N ALA A 140 -0.85 17.94 5.31
CA ALA A 140 0.56 18.25 5.62
C ALA A 140 0.80 18.86 7.01
N LYS A 141 -0.24 19.33 7.71
CA LYS A 141 -0.16 19.85 9.09
C LYS A 141 -0.77 18.91 10.13
N GLU A 142 -1.31 17.77 9.70
CA GLU A 142 -1.93 16.78 10.56
C GLU A 142 -0.89 15.75 11.03
N PRO A 143 -1.15 15.01 12.13
CA PRO A 143 -0.28 13.93 12.56
C PRO A 143 -0.14 12.84 11.49
N LEU A 144 1.10 12.45 11.21
CA LEU A 144 1.46 11.33 10.32
C LEU A 144 1.81 10.11 11.16
N GLY A 145 1.10 9.00 10.96
CA GLY A 145 1.48 7.71 11.52
C GLY A 145 2.56 7.02 10.71
N LEU A 146 3.41 6.23 11.37
CA LEU A 146 4.43 5.37 10.77
C LEU A 146 4.26 3.96 11.34
N ASP A 147 4.37 2.92 10.49
CA ASP A 147 4.36 1.53 10.97
C ASP A 147 5.76 1.09 11.40
N ILE A 148 6.73 1.21 10.50
CA ILE A 148 8.16 1.02 10.69
C ILE A 148 8.88 2.11 9.91
N CYS A 149 10.10 2.47 10.30
CA CYS A 149 10.89 3.46 9.59
C CYS A 149 12.38 3.18 9.78
N GLU A 150 13.20 3.61 8.82
CA GLU A 150 14.65 3.72 9.01
C GLU A 150 14.95 4.93 9.88
N ILE A 151 15.82 4.80 10.90
CA ILE A 151 16.16 5.93 11.79
C ILE A 151 16.64 7.17 11.01
N PRO A 152 17.46 7.06 9.95
CA PRO A 152 17.85 8.23 9.16
C PRO A 152 16.71 8.92 8.38
N MET A 153 15.56 8.27 8.24
CA MET A 153 14.39 8.74 7.48
C MET A 153 13.27 9.31 8.35
N LEU A 154 13.41 9.24 9.69
CA LEU A 154 12.50 9.84 10.67
C LEU A 154 12.79 11.34 10.83
#